data_AF-A0A918AS03-F1
#
_entry.id   AF-A0A918AS03-F1
#
_cell.length_a   1.000
_cell.length_b   1.000
_cell.length_c   1.000
_cell.angle_alpha   90.00
_cell.angle_beta   90.00
_cell.angle_gamma   90.00
#
_symmetry.space_group_name_H-M   'P 1'
#
loop_
_entity.id
_entity.type
_entity.pdbx_description
1 polymer ?
#
loop_
_entity_poly.entity_id
_entity_poly.type
_entity_poly.pdbx_seq_one_letter_code
_entity_poly.pdbx_strand_id
1 'polypeptide(L)'
;MTQRLGKRTVRGSLWLFLVNLVSKGSQVVVTLALAALLTEEDLGLVALAVAVVNIGQVVQSMGVYDLVSRTRRDPRAMAGTLLALSAGTGVVLALALLLAAGPVAAALGTPAAAPLVRLVAVSLPFTAAGGVQLALVHRDLDFRRRLLPDSGSAVLGAAVTVALAVAGAGPYSPAIGLLCAAVAQPVLAALVGVRPRPGWDRGCAVEAVRWIAVVGPAAVVAVLLVNADYLAIGHVLGPGAVGVYSLAYRIAWVPYIVVAVVLGGVAFPLCARLVRDGRRADLPSAVGRFTHAVLVLTGGLYAVVALLADRVVVLGQRWAPAAGPLFLLCGYGLGLSLLHVWGEALRAAGHARAHLALAVAHLVVLTAGLASATRFGVLAVAAVQVAAVWSLVPVAWWVLARRGLAPPPARLVRMARGVLLAACCCAALSFVLDGWFAASAGGAVVEGFVLVLGYAAAVLVTDRDAVRELREVRR
;
A
#
# COMPACT_ATOMS: atom_id res chain seq x y z
N MET A 1 1.37 -10.35 -35.82
CA MET A 1 1.79 -10.59 -34.41
C MET A 1 1.27 -9.51 -33.44
N THR A 2 1.21 -8.25 -33.85
CA THR A 2 0.72 -7.09 -33.07
C THR A 2 -0.76 -7.15 -32.65
N GLN A 3 -1.67 -7.66 -33.48
CA GLN A 3 -3.09 -7.82 -33.10
C GLN A 3 -3.36 -8.91 -32.04
N ARG A 4 -2.57 -9.99 -32.00
CA ARG A 4 -2.69 -11.05 -30.97
C ARG A 4 -2.14 -10.58 -29.62
N LEU A 5 -1.14 -9.70 -29.61
CA LEU A 5 -0.63 -9.05 -28.40
C LEU A 5 -1.68 -8.08 -27.83
N GLY A 6 -2.29 -7.22 -28.65
CA GLY A 6 -3.34 -6.29 -28.19
C GLY A 6 -4.55 -6.98 -27.54
N LYS A 7 -5.06 -8.05 -28.15
CA LYS A 7 -6.17 -8.85 -27.56
C LYS A 7 -5.76 -9.58 -26.27
N ARG A 8 -4.50 -10.03 -26.13
CA ARG A 8 -3.99 -10.62 -24.88
C ARG A 8 -3.81 -9.57 -23.77
N THR A 9 -3.35 -8.37 -24.11
CA THR A 9 -3.17 -7.28 -23.13
C THR A 9 -4.50 -6.79 -22.57
N VAL A 10 -5.52 -6.60 -23.42
CA VAL A 10 -6.87 -6.18 -22.97
C VAL A 10 -7.56 -7.27 -22.14
N ARG A 11 -7.40 -8.55 -22.52
CA ARG A 11 -7.96 -9.65 -21.71
C ARG A 11 -7.19 -9.82 -20.40
N GLY A 12 -5.88 -9.61 -20.41
CA GLY A 12 -5.02 -9.66 -19.23
C GLY A 12 -5.33 -8.57 -18.20
N SER A 13 -5.60 -7.34 -18.66
CA SER A 13 -5.98 -6.24 -17.76
C SER A 13 -7.33 -6.48 -17.08
N LEU A 14 -8.31 -7.08 -17.78
CA LEU A 14 -9.59 -7.48 -17.17
C LEU A 14 -9.41 -8.53 -16.06
N TRP A 15 -8.57 -9.53 -16.29
CA TRP A 15 -8.25 -10.52 -15.24
C TRP A 15 -7.54 -9.88 -14.05
N LEU A 16 -6.60 -8.98 -14.29
CA LEU A 16 -5.92 -8.26 -13.22
C LEU A 16 -6.86 -7.34 -12.45
N PHE A 17 -7.81 -6.70 -13.13
CA PHE A 17 -8.87 -5.94 -12.48
C PHE A 17 -9.73 -6.85 -11.58
N LEU A 18 -10.17 -8.00 -12.07
CA LEU A 18 -10.93 -8.97 -11.27
C LEU A 18 -10.13 -9.47 -10.06
N VAL A 19 -8.85 -9.80 -10.24
CA VAL A 19 -7.95 -10.18 -9.13
C VAL A 19 -7.95 -9.10 -8.04
N ASN A 20 -7.70 -7.85 -8.42
CA ASN A 20 -7.65 -6.74 -7.48
C ASN A 20 -9.02 -6.48 -6.85
N LEU A 21 -10.10 -6.52 -7.61
CA LEU A 21 -11.45 -6.30 -7.10
C LEU A 21 -11.82 -7.33 -6.04
N VAL A 22 -11.56 -8.62 -6.28
CA VAL A 22 -11.87 -9.67 -5.30
C VAL A 22 -10.95 -9.58 -4.09
N SER A 23 -9.63 -9.45 -4.29
CA SER A 23 -8.67 -9.41 -3.18
C SER A 23 -8.77 -8.14 -2.34
N LYS A 24 -9.05 -6.97 -2.93
CA LYS A 24 -9.28 -5.72 -2.19
C LYS A 24 -10.68 -5.67 -1.58
N GLY A 25 -11.69 -6.18 -2.29
CA GLY A 25 -13.03 -6.34 -1.75
C GLY A 25 -13.04 -7.20 -0.48
N SER A 26 -12.32 -8.33 -0.49
CA SER A 26 -12.22 -9.17 0.71
C SER A 26 -11.50 -8.46 1.88
N GLN A 27 -10.49 -7.63 1.61
CA GLN A 27 -9.83 -6.82 2.64
C GLN A 27 -10.76 -5.78 3.28
N VAL A 28 -11.67 -5.18 2.50
CA VAL A 28 -12.69 -4.26 3.03
C VAL A 28 -13.66 -5.02 3.92
N VAL A 29 -14.17 -6.17 3.47
CA VAL A 29 -15.07 -7.03 4.27
C VAL A 29 -14.41 -7.43 5.59
N VAL A 30 -13.15 -7.86 5.56
CA VAL A 30 -12.40 -8.21 6.77
C VAL A 30 -12.24 -7.00 7.68
N THR A 31 -11.87 -5.83 7.16
CA THR A 31 -11.71 -4.62 7.98
C THR A 31 -13.03 -4.25 8.68
N LEU A 32 -14.16 -4.30 7.98
CA LEU A 32 -15.48 -4.01 8.56
C LEU A 32 -15.89 -5.06 9.59
N ALA A 33 -15.69 -6.35 9.30
CA ALA A 33 -16.01 -7.44 10.22
C ALA A 33 -15.15 -7.37 11.49
N LEU A 34 -13.85 -7.11 11.36
CA LEU A 34 -12.96 -6.95 12.50
C LEU A 34 -13.32 -5.71 13.31
N ALA A 35 -13.65 -4.58 12.68
CA ALA A 35 -14.08 -3.39 13.39
C ALA A 35 -15.38 -3.61 14.18
N ALA A 36 -16.30 -4.44 13.66
CA ALA A 36 -17.54 -4.77 14.35
C ALA A 36 -17.32 -5.75 15.53
N LEU A 37 -16.46 -6.77 15.34
CA LEU A 37 -16.35 -7.92 16.25
C LEU A 37 -15.22 -7.81 17.28
N LEU A 38 -14.11 -7.15 16.96
CA LEU A 38 -12.93 -7.07 17.83
C LEU A 38 -12.90 -5.78 18.65
N THR A 39 -12.17 -5.83 19.76
CA THR A 39 -11.80 -4.64 20.54
C THR A 39 -10.62 -3.89 19.89
N GLU A 40 -10.40 -2.64 20.30
CA GLU A 40 -9.23 -1.86 19.89
C GLU A 40 -7.92 -2.57 20.28
N GLU A 41 -7.88 -3.18 21.47
CA GLU A 41 -6.72 -3.93 21.95
C GLU A 41 -6.44 -5.16 21.09
N ASP A 42 -7.46 -5.96 20.78
CA ASP A 42 -7.31 -7.14 19.92
C ASP A 42 -6.77 -6.78 18.53
N LEU A 43 -7.34 -5.73 17.92
CA LEU A 43 -6.91 -5.25 16.61
C LEU A 43 -5.46 -4.73 16.66
N GLY A 44 -5.11 -4.04 17.76
CA GLY A 44 -3.77 -3.52 18.00
C GLY A 44 -2.71 -4.59 18.18
N LEU A 45 -3.00 -5.64 18.95
CA LEU A 45 -2.12 -6.79 19.13
C LEU A 45 -1.76 -7.45 17.80
N VAL A 46 -2.76 -7.64 16.94
CA VAL A 46 -2.57 -8.19 15.60
C VAL A 46 -1.79 -7.24 14.70
N ALA A 47 -2.12 -5.95 14.73
CA ALA A 47 -1.42 -4.95 13.93
C ALA A 47 0.07 -4.89 14.28
N LEU A 48 0.43 -4.96 15.57
CA LEU A 48 1.83 -5.06 16.02
C LEU A 48 2.50 -6.35 15.53
N ALA A 49 1.84 -7.49 15.70
CA ALA A 49 2.39 -8.77 15.26
C ALA A 49 2.65 -8.78 13.75
N VAL A 50 1.69 -8.28 12.95
CA VAL A 50 1.82 -8.15 11.49
C VAL A 50 2.90 -7.13 11.13
N ALA A 51 3.01 -6.00 11.83
CA ALA A 51 4.03 -4.99 11.55
C ALA A 51 5.45 -5.54 11.70
N VAL A 52 5.71 -6.33 12.74
CA VAL A 52 6.99 -7.03 12.94
C VAL A 52 7.25 -8.04 11.82
N VAL A 53 6.25 -8.87 11.48
CA VAL A 53 6.42 -9.92 10.46
C VAL A 53 6.53 -9.34 9.04
N ASN A 54 5.90 -8.20 8.75
CA ASN A 54 6.00 -7.49 7.47
C ASN A 54 7.45 -7.15 7.11
N ILE A 55 8.27 -6.76 8.09
CA ILE A 55 9.70 -6.51 7.88
C ILE A 55 10.37 -7.77 7.33
N GLY A 56 10.10 -8.92 7.94
CA GLY A 56 10.60 -10.22 7.47
C GLY A 56 10.09 -10.61 6.08
N GLN A 57 8.80 -10.35 5.79
CA GLN A 57 8.18 -10.64 4.49
C GLN A 57 8.83 -9.87 3.35
N VAL A 58 9.18 -8.60 3.59
CA VAL A 58 9.91 -7.82 2.59
C VAL A 58 11.31 -8.41 2.42
N VAL A 59 12.05 -8.66 3.51
CA VAL A 59 13.44 -9.19 3.46
C VAL A 59 13.55 -10.49 2.67
N GLN A 60 12.65 -11.46 2.88
CA GLN A 60 12.70 -12.74 2.18
C GLN A 60 12.38 -12.68 0.67
N SER A 61 11.69 -11.62 0.22
CA SER A 61 11.17 -11.51 -1.15
C SER A 61 11.83 -10.39 -1.96
N MET A 62 12.78 -9.65 -1.37
CA MET A 62 13.45 -8.51 -2.02
C MET A 62 14.09 -8.93 -3.35
N GLY A 63 13.81 -8.18 -4.41
CA GLY A 63 14.46 -8.34 -5.70
C GLY A 63 14.10 -9.62 -6.48
N VAL A 64 13.32 -10.55 -5.91
CA VAL A 64 12.87 -11.78 -6.60
C VAL A 64 12.07 -11.41 -7.85
N TYR A 65 11.06 -10.56 -7.67
CA TYR A 65 10.21 -10.10 -8.77
C TYR A 65 11.03 -9.40 -9.87
N ASP A 66 11.92 -8.49 -9.48
CA ASP A 66 12.76 -7.74 -10.41
C ASP A 66 13.71 -8.65 -11.18
N LEU A 67 14.34 -9.61 -10.49
CA LEU A 67 15.26 -10.57 -11.09
C LEU A 67 14.54 -11.50 -12.07
N VAL A 68 13.40 -12.07 -11.65
CA VAL A 68 12.54 -12.86 -12.53
C VAL A 68 12.12 -12.04 -13.72
N SER A 69 11.77 -10.76 -13.57
CA SER A 69 11.29 -9.91 -14.67
C SER A 69 12.39 -9.47 -15.64
N ARG A 70 13.62 -9.23 -15.17
CA ARG A 70 14.73 -8.69 -15.99
C ARG A 70 15.64 -9.76 -16.59
N THR A 71 15.62 -10.99 -16.07
CA THR A 71 16.57 -12.03 -16.49
C THR A 71 16.40 -12.43 -17.96
N ARG A 72 17.54 -12.73 -18.60
CA ARG A 72 17.63 -13.34 -19.94
C ARG A 72 17.70 -14.88 -19.89
N ARG A 73 17.95 -15.45 -18.71
CA ARG A 73 17.94 -16.90 -18.47
C ARG A 73 16.51 -17.43 -18.49
N ASP A 74 16.34 -18.75 -18.62
CA ASP A 74 15.03 -19.38 -18.45
C ASP A 74 14.53 -19.16 -17.01
N PRO A 75 13.42 -18.40 -16.82
CA PRO A 75 12.87 -18.14 -15.50
C PRO A 75 12.48 -19.41 -14.75
N ARG A 76 12.08 -20.47 -15.47
CA ARG A 76 11.68 -21.75 -14.86
C ARG A 76 12.87 -22.53 -14.30
N ALA A 77 14.03 -22.39 -14.92
CA ALA A 77 15.28 -22.96 -14.41
C ALA A 77 15.76 -22.20 -13.15
N MET A 78 15.57 -20.88 -13.11
CA MET A 78 15.90 -20.06 -11.93
C MET A 78 14.92 -20.25 -10.77
N ALA A 79 13.66 -20.59 -11.06
CA ALA A 79 12.58 -20.67 -10.08
C ALA A 79 12.89 -21.55 -8.88
N GLY A 80 13.54 -22.71 -9.09
CA GLY A 80 13.94 -23.61 -7.99
C GLY A 80 14.94 -22.97 -7.03
N THR A 81 15.94 -22.26 -7.58
CA THR A 81 16.98 -21.58 -6.79
C THR A 81 16.40 -20.38 -6.04
N LEU A 82 15.54 -19.59 -6.69
CA LEU A 82 14.87 -18.46 -6.06
C LEU A 82 13.90 -18.91 -4.98
N LEU A 83 13.17 -20.01 -5.20
CA LEU A 83 12.34 -20.62 -4.18
C LEU A 83 13.17 -21.06 -2.98
N ALA A 84 14.28 -21.76 -3.19
CA ALA A 84 15.16 -22.21 -2.11
C ALA A 84 15.73 -21.04 -1.30
N LEU A 85 16.21 -19.98 -1.97
CA LEU A 85 16.74 -18.79 -1.31
C LEU A 85 15.68 -18.03 -0.53
N SER A 86 14.53 -17.72 -1.15
CA SER A 86 13.46 -16.95 -0.51
C SER A 86 12.77 -17.74 0.60
N ALA A 87 12.36 -18.98 0.36
CA ALA A 87 11.74 -19.80 1.39
C ALA A 87 12.72 -20.15 2.51
N GLY A 88 14.00 -20.44 2.18
CA GLY A 88 15.05 -20.65 3.18
C GLY A 88 15.27 -19.42 4.06
N THR A 89 15.31 -18.22 3.47
CA THR A 89 15.37 -16.96 4.22
C THR A 89 14.12 -16.78 5.09
N GLY A 90 12.94 -17.09 4.57
CA GLY A 90 11.68 -17.08 5.32
C GLY A 90 11.67 -18.05 6.51
N VAL A 91 12.21 -19.26 6.36
CA VAL A 91 12.37 -20.21 7.48
C VAL A 91 13.32 -19.66 8.53
N VAL A 92 14.50 -19.15 8.13
CA VAL A 92 15.46 -18.56 9.08
C VAL A 92 14.85 -17.39 9.85
N LEU A 93 14.14 -16.49 9.16
CA LEU A 93 13.45 -15.37 9.79
C LEU A 93 12.29 -15.82 10.68
N ALA A 94 11.53 -16.83 10.27
CA ALA A 94 10.46 -17.40 11.08
C ALA A 94 11.01 -18.00 12.39
N LEU A 95 12.08 -18.79 12.31
CA LEU A 95 12.75 -19.35 13.48
C LEU A 95 13.33 -18.26 14.39
N ALA A 96 13.97 -17.25 13.80
CA ALA A 96 14.49 -16.11 14.55
C ALA A 96 13.37 -15.37 15.30
N LEU A 97 12.24 -15.09 14.65
CA LEU A 97 11.08 -14.45 15.27
C LEU A 97 10.37 -15.35 16.28
N LEU A 98 10.29 -16.65 16.06
CA LEU A 98 9.70 -17.59 17.03
C LEU A 98 10.44 -17.56 18.36
N LEU A 99 11.79 -17.54 18.30
CA LEU A 99 12.67 -17.45 19.46
C LEU A 99 12.68 -16.05 20.07
N ALA A 100 12.71 -15.01 19.24
CA ALA A 100 12.78 -13.61 19.66
C ALA A 100 11.42 -12.99 20.02
N ALA A 101 10.29 -13.67 19.81
CA ALA A 101 8.95 -13.10 19.97
C ALA A 101 8.70 -12.52 21.38
N GLY A 102 9.18 -13.20 22.43
CA GLY A 102 9.06 -12.71 23.81
C GLY A 102 9.82 -11.40 24.02
N PRO A 103 11.15 -11.37 23.79
CA PRO A 103 11.94 -10.15 23.86
C PRO A 103 11.43 -9.01 22.96
N VAL A 104 11.02 -9.32 21.73
CA VAL A 104 10.49 -8.31 20.79
C VAL A 104 9.18 -7.73 21.30
N ALA A 105 8.24 -8.56 21.75
CA ALA A 105 6.96 -8.10 22.29
C ALA A 105 7.13 -7.30 23.58
N ALA A 106 8.05 -7.72 24.45
CA ALA A 106 8.42 -6.98 25.66
C ALA A 106 9.08 -5.63 25.33
N ALA A 107 9.99 -5.60 24.35
CA ALA A 107 10.60 -4.36 23.86
C ALA A 107 9.57 -3.41 23.23
N LEU A 108 8.46 -3.93 22.68
CA LEU A 108 7.33 -3.13 22.18
C LEU A 108 6.31 -2.79 23.27
N GLY A 109 6.62 -2.97 24.56
CA GLY A 109 5.70 -2.66 25.66
C GLY A 109 4.43 -3.50 25.69
N THR A 110 4.36 -4.57 24.88
CA THR A 110 3.14 -5.36 24.67
C THR A 110 3.44 -6.86 24.68
N PRO A 111 3.79 -7.46 25.84
CA PRO A 111 4.14 -8.89 25.93
C PRO A 111 3.05 -9.84 25.40
N ALA A 112 1.78 -9.43 25.49
CA ALA A 112 0.64 -10.17 24.97
C ALA A 112 0.67 -10.38 23.45
N ALA A 113 1.47 -9.61 22.69
CA ALA A 113 1.64 -9.79 21.26
C ALA A 113 2.56 -10.98 20.90
N ALA A 114 3.37 -11.49 21.84
CA ALA A 114 4.33 -12.58 21.59
C ALA A 114 3.71 -13.84 20.94
N PRO A 115 2.60 -14.42 21.42
CA PRO A 115 1.98 -15.58 20.78
C PRO A 115 1.50 -15.29 19.35
N LEU A 116 1.02 -14.08 19.08
CA LEU A 116 0.58 -13.68 17.73
C LEU A 116 1.78 -13.48 16.79
N VAL A 117 2.88 -12.89 17.28
CA VAL A 117 4.14 -12.80 16.52
C VAL A 117 4.62 -14.19 16.12
N ARG A 118 4.62 -15.15 17.07
CA ARG A 118 4.98 -16.54 16.79
C ARG A 118 4.11 -17.16 15.71
N LEU A 119 2.78 -17.01 15.85
CA LEU A 119 1.82 -17.57 14.90
C LEU A 119 1.97 -16.97 13.50
N VAL A 120 2.08 -15.64 13.40
CA VAL A 120 2.18 -14.95 12.12
C VAL A 120 3.56 -15.17 11.47
N ALA A 121 4.63 -15.34 12.25
CA ALA A 121 5.97 -15.63 11.72
C ALA A 121 6.02 -16.94 10.92
N VAL A 122 5.18 -17.93 11.25
CA VAL A 122 5.07 -19.19 10.48
C VAL A 122 4.63 -18.94 9.03
N SER A 123 3.98 -17.81 8.74
CA SER A 123 3.57 -17.44 7.36
C SER A 123 4.73 -17.08 6.43
N LEU A 124 5.90 -16.71 6.96
CA LEU A 124 7.05 -16.22 6.19
C LEU A 124 7.50 -17.18 5.07
N PRO A 125 7.85 -18.45 5.35
CA PRO A 125 8.29 -19.36 4.28
C PRO A 125 7.24 -19.58 3.18
N PHE A 126 5.95 -19.59 3.53
CA PHE A 126 4.87 -19.81 2.57
C PHE A 126 4.63 -18.58 1.69
N THR A 127 4.63 -17.39 2.28
CA THR A 127 4.54 -16.12 1.53
C THR A 127 5.73 -15.92 0.59
N ALA A 128 6.94 -16.34 1.01
CA ALA A 128 8.11 -16.35 0.12
C ALA A 128 7.92 -17.29 -1.08
N ALA A 129 7.42 -18.50 -0.84
CA ALA A 129 7.15 -19.48 -1.90
C ALA A 129 6.09 -18.97 -2.90
N GLY A 130 4.98 -18.44 -2.37
CA GLY A 130 3.92 -17.82 -3.17
C GLY A 130 4.43 -16.64 -3.99
N GLY A 131 5.32 -15.82 -3.43
CA GLY A 131 5.95 -14.69 -4.11
C GLY A 131 6.75 -15.10 -5.36
N VAL A 132 7.54 -16.18 -5.28
CA VAL A 132 8.30 -16.71 -6.43
C VAL A 132 7.35 -17.23 -7.52
N GLN A 133 6.32 -17.99 -7.16
CA GLN A 133 5.31 -18.47 -8.11
C GLN A 133 4.59 -17.32 -8.81
N LEU A 134 4.20 -16.30 -8.03
CA LEU A 134 3.49 -15.14 -8.54
C LEU A 134 4.35 -14.30 -9.48
N ALA A 135 5.66 -14.17 -9.19
CA ALA A 135 6.61 -13.49 -10.06
C ALA A 135 6.70 -14.17 -11.44
N LEU A 136 6.66 -15.50 -11.51
CA LEU A 136 6.66 -16.23 -12.78
C LEU A 136 5.40 -15.96 -13.60
N VAL A 137 4.22 -16.05 -12.96
CA VAL A 137 2.93 -15.79 -13.62
C VAL A 137 2.83 -14.34 -14.10
N HIS A 138 3.32 -13.40 -13.30
CA HIS A 138 3.31 -11.99 -13.64
C HIS A 138 4.20 -11.71 -14.86
N ARG A 139 5.40 -12.29 -14.92
CA ARG A 139 6.28 -12.18 -16.08
C ARG A 139 5.63 -12.72 -17.36
N ASP A 140 4.93 -13.84 -17.26
CA ASP A 140 4.24 -14.46 -18.39
C ASP A 140 2.95 -13.69 -18.79
N LEU A 141 2.58 -12.64 -18.04
CA LEU A 141 1.33 -11.86 -18.18
C LEU A 141 0.07 -12.74 -18.14
N ASP A 142 0.15 -13.92 -17.50
CA ASP A 142 -0.97 -14.86 -17.39
C ASP A 142 -1.81 -14.58 -16.14
N PHE A 143 -2.44 -13.40 -16.13
CA PHE A 143 -3.26 -12.95 -15.00
C PHE A 143 -4.49 -13.85 -14.74
N ARG A 144 -4.88 -14.69 -15.73
CA ARG A 144 -5.93 -15.70 -15.51
C ARG A 144 -5.47 -16.75 -14.51
N ARG A 145 -4.23 -17.25 -14.63
CA ARG A 145 -3.64 -18.17 -13.64
C ARG A 145 -3.37 -17.52 -12.30
N ARG A 146 -3.33 -16.18 -12.24
CA ARG A 146 -3.18 -15.41 -11.01
C ARG A 146 -4.46 -15.31 -10.17
N LEU A 147 -5.63 -15.46 -10.80
CA LEU A 147 -6.92 -15.33 -10.13
C LEU A 147 -7.09 -16.31 -8.97
N LEU A 148 -6.91 -17.61 -9.20
CA LEU A 148 -7.14 -18.60 -8.15
C LEU A 148 -6.14 -18.44 -6.97
N PRO A 149 -4.82 -18.28 -7.19
CA PRO A 149 -3.88 -18.11 -6.09
C PRO A 149 -4.08 -16.80 -5.31
N ASP A 150 -4.24 -15.65 -5.96
CA ASP A 150 -4.34 -14.36 -5.25
C ASP A 150 -5.73 -14.14 -4.66
N SER A 151 -6.80 -14.37 -5.43
CA SER A 151 -8.16 -14.14 -4.97
C SER A 151 -8.66 -15.29 -4.10
N GLY A 152 -8.35 -16.54 -4.45
CA GLY A 152 -8.76 -17.71 -3.67
C GLY A 152 -8.12 -17.74 -2.28
N SER A 153 -6.83 -17.44 -2.16
CA SER A 153 -6.17 -17.35 -0.85
C SER A 153 -6.70 -16.19 -0.01
N ALA A 154 -6.93 -15.02 -0.62
CA ALA A 154 -7.49 -13.85 0.05
C ALA A 154 -8.92 -14.09 0.55
N VAL A 155 -9.76 -14.74 -0.25
CA VAL A 155 -11.14 -15.11 0.13
C VAL A 155 -11.13 -16.16 1.23
N LEU A 156 -10.27 -17.18 1.13
CA LEU A 156 -10.14 -18.19 2.18
C LEU A 156 -9.68 -17.56 3.50
N GLY A 157 -8.63 -16.73 3.47
CA GLY A 157 -8.16 -16.04 4.67
C GLY A 157 -9.21 -15.10 5.26
N ALA A 158 -9.97 -14.39 4.42
CA ALA A 158 -11.08 -13.55 4.86
C ALA A 158 -12.20 -14.38 5.51
N ALA A 159 -12.61 -15.49 4.88
CA ALA A 159 -13.64 -16.37 5.41
C ALA A 159 -13.23 -16.97 6.77
N VAL A 160 -11.99 -17.45 6.89
CA VAL A 160 -11.44 -17.97 8.16
C VAL A 160 -11.39 -16.87 9.23
N THR A 161 -10.94 -15.67 8.86
CA THR A 161 -10.89 -14.51 9.77
C THR A 161 -12.28 -14.19 10.32
N VAL A 162 -13.28 -14.06 9.44
CA VAL A 162 -14.65 -13.70 9.84
C VAL A 162 -15.28 -14.83 10.66
N ALA A 163 -15.14 -16.08 10.23
CA ALA A 163 -15.69 -17.24 10.96
C ALA A 163 -15.13 -17.34 12.38
N LEU A 164 -13.81 -17.18 12.55
CA LEU A 164 -13.18 -17.21 13.87
C LEU A 164 -13.51 -15.97 14.71
N ALA A 165 -13.67 -14.80 14.09
CA ALA A 165 -14.08 -13.59 14.80
C ALA A 165 -15.50 -13.74 15.35
N VAL A 166 -16.43 -14.30 14.56
CA VAL A 166 -17.81 -14.61 15.01
C VAL A 166 -17.80 -15.68 16.11
N ALA A 167 -16.89 -16.65 16.04
CA ALA A 167 -16.70 -17.65 17.09
C ALA A 167 -15.99 -17.11 18.36
N GLY A 168 -15.64 -15.82 18.41
CA GLY A 168 -15.05 -15.20 19.59
C GLY A 168 -13.54 -15.48 19.78
N ALA A 169 -12.81 -15.85 18.72
CA ALA A 169 -11.36 -16.11 18.80
C ALA A 169 -10.50 -14.83 18.99
N GLY A 170 -11.13 -13.65 19.08
CA GLY A 170 -10.47 -12.37 19.34
C GLY A 170 -9.32 -12.09 18.37
N PRO A 171 -8.11 -11.75 18.85
CA PRO A 171 -6.98 -11.35 18.01
C PRO A 171 -6.41 -12.52 17.19
N TYR A 172 -6.69 -13.77 17.57
CA TYR A 172 -6.23 -14.93 16.79
C TYR A 172 -6.97 -15.08 15.46
N SER A 173 -8.17 -14.48 15.32
CA SER A 173 -8.98 -14.59 14.11
C SER A 173 -8.27 -14.08 12.84
N PRO A 174 -7.78 -12.82 12.75
CA PRO A 174 -7.02 -12.37 11.58
C PRO A 174 -5.63 -13.01 11.48
N ALA A 175 -5.01 -13.40 12.59
CA ALA A 175 -3.68 -14.01 12.58
C ALA A 175 -3.73 -15.41 11.91
N ILE A 176 -4.72 -16.24 12.27
CA ILE A 176 -4.94 -17.55 11.65
C ILE A 176 -5.40 -17.37 10.19
N GLY A 177 -6.29 -16.42 9.91
CA GLY A 177 -6.72 -16.14 8.55
C GLY A 177 -5.56 -15.74 7.61
N LEU A 178 -4.62 -14.92 8.11
CA LEU A 178 -3.40 -14.55 7.38
C LEU A 178 -2.51 -15.77 7.12
N LEU A 179 -2.34 -16.65 8.12
CA LEU A 179 -1.57 -17.88 7.96
C LEU A 179 -2.23 -18.83 6.93
N CYS A 180 -3.55 -19.00 7.00
CA CYS A 180 -4.30 -19.80 6.03
C CYS A 180 -4.15 -19.25 4.61
N ALA A 181 -4.23 -17.93 4.42
CA ALA A 181 -3.99 -17.30 3.12
C ALA A 181 -2.55 -17.53 2.65
N ALA A 182 -1.57 -17.35 3.53
CA ALA A 182 -0.15 -17.55 3.23
C ALA A 182 0.16 -18.98 2.77
N VAL A 183 -0.44 -19.99 3.41
CA VAL A 183 -0.29 -21.41 3.04
C VAL A 183 -1.07 -21.72 1.76
N ALA A 184 -2.29 -21.20 1.62
CA ALA A 184 -3.15 -21.48 0.49
C ALA A 184 -2.60 -20.91 -0.82
N GLN A 185 -2.01 -19.71 -0.81
CA GLN A 185 -1.50 -19.07 -2.02
C GLN A 185 -0.53 -19.96 -2.83
N PRO A 186 0.56 -20.50 -2.25
CA PRO A 186 1.48 -21.36 -3.01
C PRO A 186 0.86 -22.71 -3.41
N VAL A 187 -0.04 -23.26 -2.59
CA VAL A 187 -0.77 -24.50 -2.91
C VAL A 187 -1.69 -24.30 -4.11
N LEU A 188 -2.51 -23.25 -4.09
CA LEU A 188 -3.39 -22.89 -5.19
C LEU A 188 -2.59 -22.55 -6.47
N ALA A 189 -1.43 -21.88 -6.34
CA ALA A 189 -0.51 -21.65 -7.45
C ALA A 189 0.01 -22.95 -8.07
N ALA A 190 0.37 -23.93 -7.23
CA ALA A 190 0.78 -25.25 -7.71
C ALA A 190 -0.37 -25.99 -8.42
N LEU A 191 -1.62 -25.85 -7.97
CA LEU A 191 -2.80 -26.46 -8.60
C LEU A 191 -3.07 -25.91 -10.00
N VAL A 192 -2.85 -24.61 -10.24
CA VAL A 192 -2.97 -24.00 -11.58
C VAL A 192 -1.73 -24.19 -12.47
N GLY A 193 -0.83 -25.09 -12.08
CA GLY A 193 0.33 -25.50 -12.87
C GLY A 193 1.56 -24.61 -12.72
N VAL A 194 1.61 -23.74 -11.70
CA VAL A 194 2.77 -22.89 -11.40
C VAL A 194 3.61 -23.59 -10.35
N ARG A 195 4.41 -24.55 -10.79
CA ARG A 195 5.26 -25.38 -9.92
C ARG A 195 6.73 -25.09 -10.24
N PRO A 196 7.45 -24.37 -9.36
CA PRO A 196 8.90 -24.28 -9.45
C PRO A 196 9.48 -25.69 -9.39
N ARG A 197 10.30 -26.07 -10.37
CA ARG A 197 11.01 -27.35 -10.31
C ARG A 197 12.13 -27.23 -9.27
N PRO A 198 12.31 -28.22 -8.37
CA PRO A 198 13.47 -28.24 -7.50
C PRO A 198 14.76 -28.17 -8.33
N GLY A 199 15.68 -27.31 -7.94
CA GLY A 199 16.92 -27.11 -8.67
C GLY A 199 17.78 -26.00 -8.07
N TRP A 200 19.10 -26.19 -8.13
CA TRP A 200 20.07 -25.23 -7.61
C TRP A 200 21.07 -24.84 -8.70
N ASP A 201 21.05 -23.56 -9.08
CA ASP A 201 22.02 -22.94 -9.96
C ASP A 201 22.82 -21.90 -9.15
N ARG A 202 24.10 -22.20 -8.92
CA ARG A 202 25.01 -21.30 -8.19
C ARG A 202 25.16 -19.94 -8.89
N GLY A 203 25.15 -19.90 -10.21
CA GLY A 203 25.24 -18.66 -10.98
C GLY A 203 23.99 -17.79 -10.83
N CYS A 204 22.81 -18.41 -10.74
CA CYS A 204 21.56 -17.74 -10.39
C CYS A 204 21.60 -17.22 -8.94
N ALA A 205 22.08 -18.03 -7.99
CA ALA A 205 22.12 -17.66 -6.59
C ALA A 205 23.02 -16.43 -6.33
N VAL A 206 24.23 -16.42 -6.92
CA VAL A 206 25.15 -15.28 -6.82
C VAL A 206 24.55 -14.01 -7.44
N GLU A 207 23.88 -14.14 -8.59
CA GLU A 207 23.19 -13.02 -9.22
C GLU A 207 22.07 -12.47 -8.33
N ALA A 208 21.27 -13.35 -7.72
CA ALA A 208 20.19 -12.97 -6.82
C ALA A 208 20.71 -12.22 -5.59
N VAL A 209 21.74 -12.75 -4.91
CA VAL A 209 22.34 -12.10 -3.73
C VAL A 209 22.92 -10.73 -4.07
N ARG A 210 23.65 -10.61 -5.19
CA ARG A 210 24.17 -9.32 -5.65
C ARG A 210 23.06 -8.32 -5.95
N TRP A 211 21.95 -8.77 -6.52
CA TRP A 211 20.81 -7.92 -6.79
C TRP A 211 20.13 -7.46 -5.51
N ILE A 212 19.93 -8.37 -4.54
CA ILE A 212 19.39 -8.06 -3.21
C ILE A 212 20.26 -6.99 -2.51
N ALA A 213 21.58 -7.05 -2.62
CA ALA A 213 22.45 -6.02 -2.03
C ALA A 213 22.21 -4.61 -2.62
N VAL A 214 21.72 -4.52 -3.87
CA VAL A 214 21.41 -3.25 -4.54
C VAL A 214 20.01 -2.75 -4.20
N VAL A 215 18.99 -3.62 -4.27
CA VAL A 215 17.58 -3.20 -4.07
C VAL A 215 17.12 -3.30 -2.61
N GLY A 216 17.79 -4.12 -1.81
CA GLY A 216 17.43 -4.42 -0.43
C GLY A 216 17.37 -3.20 0.48
N PRO A 217 18.36 -2.29 0.48
CA PRO A 217 18.30 -1.08 1.31
C PRO A 217 17.05 -0.25 1.06
N ALA A 218 16.64 -0.07 -0.20
CA ALA A 218 15.42 0.67 -0.54
C ALA A 218 14.16 -0.04 -0.04
N ALA A 219 14.11 -1.37 -0.15
CA ALA A 219 13.00 -2.17 0.33
C ALA A 219 12.90 -2.16 1.88
N VAL A 220 14.04 -2.18 2.59
CA VAL A 220 14.08 -2.01 4.06
C VAL A 220 13.54 -0.64 4.46
N VAL A 221 14.00 0.43 3.80
CA VAL A 221 13.50 1.79 4.07
C VAL A 221 11.98 1.87 3.83
N ALA A 222 11.50 1.30 2.73
CA ALA A 222 10.09 1.31 2.39
C ALA A 222 9.23 0.54 3.42
N VAL A 223 9.68 -0.62 3.91
CA VAL A 223 8.91 -1.37 4.92
C VAL A 223 8.92 -0.67 6.27
N LEU A 224 10.04 -0.04 6.65
CA LEU A 224 10.10 0.73 7.89
C LEU A 224 9.20 1.97 7.82
N LEU A 225 9.12 2.66 6.69
CA LEU A 225 8.22 3.82 6.52
C LEU A 225 6.74 3.49 6.77
N VAL A 226 6.32 2.26 6.46
CA VAL A 226 4.92 1.81 6.59
C VAL A 226 4.64 1.16 7.96
N ASN A 227 5.68 0.78 8.71
CA ASN A 227 5.51 0.05 9.98
C ASN A 227 6.08 0.76 11.21
N ALA A 228 6.93 1.78 11.05
CA ALA A 228 7.61 2.46 12.16
C ALA A 228 6.64 3.15 13.14
N ASP A 229 5.53 3.67 12.63
CA ASP A 229 4.46 4.27 13.42
C ASP A 229 3.76 3.25 14.33
N TYR A 230 3.40 2.07 13.81
CA TYR A 230 2.83 1.00 14.63
C TYR A 230 3.78 0.57 15.75
N LEU A 231 5.08 0.42 15.44
CA LEU A 231 6.08 0.03 16.44
C LEU A 231 6.26 1.11 17.51
N ALA A 232 6.28 2.39 17.11
CA ALA A 232 6.39 3.51 18.04
C ALA A 232 5.15 3.61 18.96
N ILE A 233 3.95 3.55 18.38
CA ILE A 233 2.69 3.56 19.14
C ILE A 233 2.62 2.38 20.09
N GLY A 234 2.95 1.17 19.63
CA GLY A 234 2.94 -0.03 20.50
C GLY A 234 3.84 0.13 21.71
N HIS A 235 5.08 0.60 21.47
CA HIS A 235 6.06 0.78 22.53
C HIS A 235 5.66 1.81 23.59
N VAL A 236 5.06 2.93 23.17
CA VAL A 236 4.82 4.08 24.06
C VAL A 236 3.38 4.14 24.59
N LEU A 237 2.39 3.79 23.76
CA LEU A 237 0.97 3.97 24.03
C LEU A 237 0.21 2.64 24.21
N GLY A 238 0.83 1.51 23.89
CA GLY A 238 0.25 0.19 24.05
C GLY A 238 -0.71 -0.23 22.92
N PRO A 239 -1.25 -1.46 22.97
CA PRO A 239 -1.98 -2.09 21.87
C PRO A 239 -3.30 -1.38 21.52
N GLY A 240 -4.09 -0.91 22.48
CA GLY A 240 -5.36 -0.21 22.19
C GLY A 240 -5.17 0.98 21.25
N ALA A 241 -4.15 1.81 21.51
CA ALA A 241 -3.77 2.93 20.66
C ALA A 241 -3.35 2.48 19.24
N VAL A 242 -2.64 1.35 19.12
CA VAL A 242 -2.31 0.75 17.82
C VAL A 242 -3.56 0.34 17.07
N GLY A 243 -4.56 -0.23 17.75
CA GLY A 243 -5.83 -0.63 17.14
C GLY A 243 -6.59 0.54 16.53
N VAL A 244 -6.78 1.61 17.32
CA VAL A 244 -7.40 2.87 16.87
C VAL A 244 -6.67 3.42 15.65
N TYR A 245 -5.35 3.54 15.75
CA TYR A 245 -4.52 4.07 14.68
C TYR A 245 -4.53 3.16 13.43
N SER A 246 -4.51 1.84 13.60
CA SER A 246 -4.54 0.89 12.49
C SER A 246 -5.85 0.95 11.72
N LEU A 247 -6.99 1.10 12.40
CA LEU A 247 -8.25 1.27 11.70
C LEU A 247 -8.25 2.55 10.85
N ALA A 248 -7.84 3.68 11.45
CA ALA A 248 -7.72 4.95 10.74
C ALA A 248 -6.77 4.85 9.53
N TYR A 249 -5.59 4.27 9.72
CA TYR A 249 -4.60 4.09 8.67
C TYR A 249 -5.11 3.18 7.54
N ARG A 250 -5.78 2.07 7.85
CA ARG A 250 -6.34 1.16 6.83
C ARG A 250 -7.35 1.87 5.93
N ILE A 251 -8.21 2.71 6.49
CA ILE A 251 -9.19 3.50 5.73
C ILE A 251 -8.46 4.54 4.87
N ALA A 252 -7.52 5.30 5.47
CA ALA A 252 -6.73 6.31 4.76
C ALA A 252 -5.81 5.70 3.68
N TRP A 253 -5.43 4.44 3.78
CA TRP A 253 -4.53 3.80 2.81
C TRP A 253 -5.22 3.45 1.48
N VAL A 254 -6.55 3.31 1.47
CA VAL A 254 -7.29 2.85 0.28
C VAL A 254 -7.14 3.80 -0.91
N PRO A 255 -7.38 5.14 -0.81
CA PRO A 255 -7.22 6.06 -1.93
C PRO A 255 -5.82 6.05 -2.53
N TYR A 256 -4.79 5.94 -1.70
CA TYR A 256 -3.40 5.82 -2.14
C TYR A 256 -3.19 4.58 -3.02
N ILE A 257 -3.66 3.40 -2.60
CA ILE A 257 -3.51 2.18 -3.41
C ILE A 257 -4.29 2.28 -4.73
N VAL A 258 -5.55 2.66 -4.68
CA VAL A 258 -6.44 2.55 -5.86
C VAL A 258 -6.15 3.62 -6.92
N VAL A 259 -5.53 4.73 -6.52
CA VAL A 259 -5.19 5.82 -7.45
C VAL A 259 -3.69 5.97 -7.62
N ALA A 260 -2.94 6.32 -6.57
CA ALA A 260 -1.55 6.74 -6.69
C ALA A 260 -0.64 5.60 -7.15
N VAL A 261 -0.80 4.39 -6.58
CA VAL A 261 -0.02 3.22 -7.00
C VAL A 261 -0.36 2.79 -8.44
N VAL A 262 -1.64 2.84 -8.82
CA VAL A 262 -2.08 2.50 -10.18
C VAL A 262 -1.53 3.50 -11.20
N LEU A 263 -1.65 4.80 -10.92
CA LEU A 263 -1.10 5.85 -11.77
C LEU A 263 0.43 5.79 -11.83
N GLY A 264 1.10 5.50 -10.71
CA GLY A 264 2.56 5.28 -10.65
C GLY A 264 3.01 4.15 -11.58
N GLY A 265 2.27 3.05 -11.62
CA GLY A 265 2.52 1.93 -12.53
C GLY A 265 2.43 2.27 -14.02
N VAL A 266 1.69 3.34 -14.38
CA VAL A 266 1.61 3.87 -15.76
C VAL A 266 2.62 5.01 -15.99
N ALA A 267 2.85 5.84 -14.98
CA ALA A 267 3.78 6.96 -15.03
C ALA A 267 5.22 6.49 -15.28
N PHE A 268 5.65 5.43 -14.59
CA PHE A 268 7.00 4.88 -14.77
C PHE A 268 7.31 4.47 -16.23
N PRO A 269 6.56 3.55 -16.88
CA PRO A 269 6.86 3.13 -18.24
C PRO A 269 6.71 4.25 -19.28
N LEU A 270 5.78 5.18 -19.08
CA LEU A 270 5.60 6.34 -19.97
C LEU A 270 6.82 7.27 -19.90
N CYS A 271 7.24 7.66 -18.69
CA CYS A 271 8.43 8.49 -18.49
C CYS A 271 9.70 7.78 -19.02
N ALA A 272 9.85 6.48 -18.77
CA ALA A 272 10.99 5.71 -19.24
C ALA A 272 11.04 5.62 -20.79
N ARG A 273 9.87 5.57 -21.45
CA ARG A 273 9.78 5.65 -22.91
C ARG A 273 10.21 7.01 -23.43
N LEU A 274 9.73 8.11 -22.84
CA LEU A 274 10.15 9.47 -23.24
C LEU A 274 11.66 9.67 -23.11
N VAL A 275 12.27 9.11 -22.05
CA VAL A 275 13.73 9.15 -21.86
C VAL A 275 14.46 8.36 -22.96
N ARG A 276 13.98 7.15 -23.31
CA ARG A 276 14.58 6.31 -24.35
C ARG A 276 14.44 6.90 -25.75
N ASP A 277 13.31 7.54 -26.04
CA ASP A 277 13.02 8.15 -27.34
C ASP A 277 13.69 9.53 -27.50
N GLY A 278 14.56 9.95 -26.57
CA GLY A 278 15.24 11.25 -26.61
C GLY A 278 14.34 12.45 -26.30
N ARG A 279 13.09 12.22 -25.90
CA ARG A 279 12.04 13.23 -25.67
C ARG A 279 12.00 13.74 -24.22
N ARG A 280 13.18 14.00 -23.63
CA ARG A 280 13.28 14.44 -22.23
C ARG A 280 12.58 15.79 -21.97
N ALA A 281 12.48 16.65 -22.98
CA ALA A 281 11.76 17.92 -22.88
C ALA A 281 10.25 17.75 -22.59
N ASP A 282 9.67 16.59 -22.89
CA ASP A 282 8.25 16.30 -22.65
C ASP A 282 7.97 15.82 -21.21
N LEU A 283 9.00 15.48 -20.44
CA LEU A 283 8.87 14.93 -19.09
C LEU A 283 8.16 15.89 -18.11
N PRO A 284 8.49 17.19 -18.03
CA PRO A 284 7.74 18.14 -17.20
C PRO A 284 6.24 18.16 -17.46
N SER A 285 5.83 18.07 -18.73
CA SER A 285 4.42 18.05 -19.10
C SER A 285 3.75 16.73 -18.69
N ALA A 286 4.42 15.60 -18.96
CA ALA A 286 3.93 14.28 -18.57
C ALA A 286 3.80 14.14 -17.04
N VAL A 287 4.83 14.51 -16.29
CA VAL A 287 4.83 14.54 -14.81
C VAL A 287 3.75 15.48 -14.30
N GLY A 288 3.56 16.64 -14.93
CA GLY A 288 2.47 17.56 -14.64
C GLY A 288 1.09 16.91 -14.77
N ARG A 289 0.81 16.20 -15.87
CA ARG A 289 -0.48 15.49 -16.06
C ARG A 289 -0.73 14.42 -15.00
N PHE A 290 0.28 13.60 -14.66
CA PHE A 290 0.13 12.61 -13.60
C PHE A 290 -0.04 13.24 -12.22
N THR A 291 0.69 14.33 -11.95
CA THR A 291 0.54 15.10 -10.70
C THR A 291 -0.88 15.65 -10.60
N HIS A 292 -1.41 16.20 -11.69
CA HIS A 292 -2.76 16.71 -11.74
C HIS A 292 -3.81 15.63 -11.49
N ALA A 293 -3.69 14.51 -12.22
CA ALA A 293 -4.58 13.37 -12.08
C ALA A 293 -4.58 12.82 -10.66
N VAL A 294 -3.40 12.70 -10.03
CA VAL A 294 -3.32 12.29 -8.62
C VAL A 294 -3.98 13.32 -7.71
N LEU A 295 -3.63 14.61 -7.81
CA LEU A 295 -4.20 15.65 -6.95
C LEU A 295 -5.73 15.67 -6.99
N VAL A 296 -6.31 15.56 -8.18
CA VAL A 296 -7.77 15.57 -8.37
C VAL A 296 -8.40 14.28 -7.85
N LEU A 297 -7.86 13.12 -8.22
CA LEU A 297 -8.48 11.83 -7.88
C LEU A 297 -8.26 11.46 -6.41
N THR A 298 -7.02 11.53 -5.89
CA THR A 298 -6.77 11.25 -4.47
C THR A 298 -7.27 12.38 -3.59
N GLY A 299 -7.10 13.65 -4.00
CA GLY A 299 -7.59 14.80 -3.23
C GLY A 299 -9.11 14.75 -3.02
N GLY A 300 -9.86 14.36 -4.04
CA GLY A 300 -11.30 14.14 -3.92
C GLY A 300 -11.66 13.02 -2.94
N LEU A 301 -11.06 11.85 -3.09
CA LEU A 301 -11.31 10.73 -2.19
C LEU A 301 -10.92 11.06 -0.75
N TYR A 302 -9.79 11.74 -0.53
CA TYR A 302 -9.36 12.16 0.80
C TYR A 302 -10.24 13.26 1.38
N ALA A 303 -10.75 14.19 0.57
CA ALA A 303 -11.73 15.18 1.03
C ALA A 303 -13.00 14.49 1.54
N VAL A 304 -13.52 13.51 0.80
CA VAL A 304 -14.70 12.73 1.21
C VAL A 304 -14.42 11.93 2.48
N VAL A 305 -13.30 11.21 2.55
CA VAL A 305 -12.95 10.43 3.74
C VAL A 305 -12.74 11.33 4.96
N ALA A 306 -12.13 12.51 4.80
CA ALA A 306 -11.95 13.47 5.87
C ALA A 306 -13.28 14.02 6.38
N LEU A 307 -14.23 14.34 5.49
CA LEU A 307 -15.58 14.79 5.87
C LEU A 307 -16.39 13.70 6.59
N LEU A 308 -16.12 12.42 6.27
CA LEU A 308 -16.77 11.28 6.90
C LEU A 308 -15.97 10.68 8.06
N ALA A 309 -14.90 11.33 8.53
CA ALA A 309 -14.00 10.76 9.53
C ALA A 309 -14.74 10.42 10.84
N ASP A 310 -15.66 11.31 11.28
CA ASP A 310 -16.46 11.10 12.48
C ASP A 310 -17.45 9.93 12.34
N ARG A 311 -17.80 9.52 11.12
CA ARG A 311 -18.69 8.36 10.89
C ARG A 311 -18.02 7.03 11.18
N VAL A 312 -16.74 7.00 11.55
CA VAL A 312 -16.10 5.78 12.06
C VAL A 312 -16.83 5.20 13.29
N VAL A 313 -17.54 6.03 14.05
CA VAL A 313 -18.38 5.59 15.19
C VAL A 313 -19.52 4.65 14.79
N VAL A 314 -19.89 4.63 13.51
CA VAL A 314 -20.87 3.69 12.96
C VAL A 314 -20.37 2.25 13.02
N LEU A 315 -19.04 2.05 13.06
CA LEU A 315 -18.41 0.75 13.31
C LEU A 315 -18.45 0.36 14.80
N GLY A 316 -18.88 1.28 15.67
CA GLY A 316 -18.94 1.16 17.12
C GLY A 316 -18.34 2.39 17.81
N GLN A 317 -18.94 2.80 18.93
CA GLN A 317 -18.51 3.99 19.70
C GLN A 317 -17.05 3.93 20.16
N ARG A 318 -16.52 2.72 20.37
CA ARG A 318 -15.11 2.46 20.68
C ARG A 318 -14.14 3.07 19.64
N TRP A 319 -14.57 3.20 18.39
CA TRP A 319 -13.73 3.74 17.32
C TRP A 319 -13.75 5.27 17.22
N ALA A 320 -14.51 5.99 18.05
CA ALA A 320 -14.54 7.45 18.03
C ALA A 320 -13.13 8.10 18.09
N PRO A 321 -12.16 7.60 18.89
CA PRO A 321 -10.81 8.16 18.92
C PRO A 321 -10.04 8.03 17.59
N ALA A 322 -10.51 7.20 16.64
CA ALA A 322 -9.89 7.03 15.32
C ALA A 322 -10.22 8.17 14.35
N ALA A 323 -11.26 8.96 14.61
CA ALA A 323 -11.72 10.03 13.71
C ALA A 323 -10.63 11.10 13.49
N GLY A 324 -10.03 11.60 14.57
CA GLY A 324 -8.95 12.59 14.49
C GLY A 324 -7.72 12.10 13.72
N PRO A 325 -7.13 10.93 14.07
CA PRO A 325 -6.06 10.33 13.28
C PRO A 325 -6.43 10.09 11.82
N LEU A 326 -7.64 9.62 11.53
CA LEU A 326 -8.12 9.38 10.16
C LEU A 326 -8.14 10.67 9.35
N PHE A 327 -8.67 11.76 9.91
CA PHE A 327 -8.69 13.07 9.28
C PHE A 327 -7.27 13.54 8.91
N LEU A 328 -6.33 13.46 9.86
CA LEU A 328 -4.92 13.85 9.60
C LEU A 328 -4.27 12.92 8.57
N LEU A 329 -4.51 11.61 8.64
CA LEU A 329 -3.94 10.65 7.72
C LEU A 329 -4.44 10.84 6.27
N CYS A 330 -5.58 11.49 6.05
CA CYS A 330 -5.99 11.92 4.71
C CYS A 330 -5.01 12.93 4.11
N GLY A 331 -4.53 13.89 4.91
CA GLY A 331 -3.48 14.84 4.53
C GLY A 331 -2.14 14.16 4.25
N TYR A 332 -1.77 13.15 5.06
CA TYR A 332 -0.58 12.32 4.83
C TYR A 332 -0.68 11.57 3.51
N GLY A 333 -1.82 10.91 3.27
CA GLY A 333 -2.06 10.11 2.08
C GLY A 333 -2.01 10.93 0.78
N LEU A 334 -2.50 12.17 0.79
CA LEU A 334 -2.39 13.09 -0.35
C LEU A 334 -0.92 13.43 -0.66
N GLY A 335 -0.14 13.82 0.35
CA GLY A 335 1.28 14.12 0.16
C GLY A 335 2.09 12.89 -0.25
N LEU A 336 1.81 11.72 0.33
CA LEU A 336 2.44 10.45 -0.04
C LEU A 336 2.16 10.10 -1.52
N SER A 337 0.95 10.37 -1.99
CA SER A 337 0.56 10.15 -3.38
C SER A 337 1.39 10.99 -4.37
N LEU A 338 1.71 12.24 -4.01
CA LEU A 338 2.61 13.09 -4.79
C LEU A 338 4.04 12.54 -4.82
N LEU A 339 4.58 12.24 -3.64
CA LEU A 339 5.93 11.68 -3.51
C LEU A 339 6.08 10.37 -4.29
N HIS A 340 5.03 9.55 -4.34
CA HIS A 340 5.00 8.30 -5.11
C HIS A 340 5.16 8.55 -6.61
N VAL A 341 4.29 9.38 -7.22
CA VAL A 341 4.34 9.68 -8.66
C VAL A 341 5.65 10.35 -9.05
N TRP A 342 6.12 11.29 -8.24
CA TRP A 342 7.39 11.97 -8.47
C TRP A 342 8.60 11.04 -8.32
N GLY A 343 8.52 10.11 -7.37
CA GLY A 343 9.49 9.03 -7.21
C GLY A 343 9.58 8.14 -8.45
N GLU A 344 8.44 7.73 -9.02
CA GLU A 344 8.41 6.93 -10.25
C GLU A 344 8.98 7.68 -11.45
N ALA A 345 8.73 8.99 -11.57
CA ALA A 345 9.35 9.82 -12.60
C ALA A 345 10.87 9.93 -12.44
N LEU A 346 11.37 10.12 -11.21
CA LEU A 346 12.81 10.14 -10.92
C LEU A 346 13.47 8.81 -11.28
N ARG A 347 12.85 7.69 -10.89
CA ARG A 347 13.36 6.35 -11.21
C ARG A 347 13.39 6.11 -12.71
N ALA A 348 12.32 6.47 -13.43
CA ALA A 348 12.24 6.34 -14.88
C ALA A 348 13.30 7.19 -15.62
N ALA A 349 13.66 8.35 -15.09
CA ALA A 349 14.72 9.22 -15.61
C ALA A 349 16.16 8.78 -15.24
N GLY A 350 16.33 7.65 -14.55
CA GLY A 350 17.65 7.14 -14.14
C GLY A 350 18.19 7.78 -12.86
N HIS A 351 17.34 8.43 -12.07
CA HIS A 351 17.70 9.12 -10.83
C HIS A 351 17.32 8.34 -9.56
N ALA A 352 17.46 7.02 -9.60
CA ALA A 352 17.13 6.12 -8.48
C ALA A 352 17.83 6.49 -7.16
N ARG A 353 19.07 6.99 -7.21
CA ARG A 353 19.79 7.47 -6.00
C ARG A 353 19.11 8.66 -5.34
N ALA A 354 18.54 9.58 -6.11
CA ALA A 354 17.81 10.73 -5.58
C ALA A 354 16.49 10.29 -4.94
N HIS A 355 15.79 9.34 -5.58
CA HIS A 355 14.59 8.74 -4.99
C HIS A 355 14.90 8.02 -3.66
N LEU A 356 15.98 7.22 -3.61
CA LEU A 356 16.42 6.57 -2.38
C LEU A 356 16.77 7.60 -1.29
N ALA A 357 17.51 8.66 -1.64
CA ALA A 357 17.85 9.73 -0.69
C ALA A 357 16.59 10.40 -0.10
N LEU A 358 15.56 10.67 -0.92
CA LEU A 358 14.28 11.20 -0.44
C LEU A 358 13.55 10.20 0.48
N ALA A 359 13.56 8.90 0.17
CA ALA A 359 12.95 7.89 1.02
C ALA A 359 13.68 7.74 2.37
N VAL A 360 15.02 7.80 2.36
CA VAL A 360 15.83 7.79 3.59
C VAL A 360 15.58 9.06 4.40
N ALA A 361 15.54 10.23 3.76
CA ALA A 361 15.20 11.48 4.44
C ALA A 361 13.80 11.41 5.07
N HIS A 362 12.84 10.80 4.38
CA HIS A 362 11.50 10.55 4.94
C HIS A 362 11.57 9.68 6.18
N LEU A 363 12.29 8.58 6.13
CA LEU A 363 12.40 7.68 7.27
C LEU A 363 13.05 8.40 8.46
N VAL A 364 14.09 9.20 8.24
CA VAL A 364 14.77 9.95 9.31
C VAL A 364 13.87 11.01 9.93
N VAL A 365 13.17 11.82 9.12
CA VAL A 365 12.25 12.85 9.63
C VAL A 365 11.09 12.18 10.38
N LEU A 366 10.55 11.08 9.84
CA LEU A 366 9.48 10.32 10.48
C LEU A 366 9.94 9.76 11.82
N THR A 367 11.05 9.01 11.89
CA THR A 367 11.49 8.37 13.14
C THR A 367 11.90 9.39 14.20
N ALA A 368 12.51 10.52 13.81
CA ALA A 368 12.80 11.63 14.73
C ALA A 368 11.53 12.27 15.29
N GLY A 369 10.51 12.48 14.43
CA GLY A 369 9.21 12.98 14.85
C GLY A 369 8.49 11.99 15.78
N LEU A 370 8.49 10.69 15.44
CA LEU A 370 7.86 9.66 16.27
C LEU A 370 8.53 9.57 17.65
N ALA A 371 9.87 9.61 17.72
CA ALA A 371 10.59 9.55 18.99
C ALA A 371 10.22 10.70 19.95
N SER A 372 9.90 11.89 19.42
CA SER A 372 9.56 13.07 20.24
C SER A 372 8.07 13.21 20.54
N ALA A 373 7.20 12.83 19.59
CA ALA A 373 5.77 13.16 19.64
C ALA A 373 4.86 12.00 20.05
N THR A 374 5.31 10.73 19.99
CA THR A 374 4.42 9.59 20.25
C THR A 374 3.81 9.61 21.65
N ARG A 375 4.51 10.14 22.65
CA ARG A 375 4.00 10.32 24.02
C ARG A 375 2.76 11.22 24.14
N PHE A 376 2.46 12.03 23.13
CA PHE A 376 1.29 12.92 23.10
C PHE A 376 0.06 12.25 22.46
N GLY A 377 0.12 10.95 22.17
CA GLY A 377 -1.03 10.16 21.69
C GLY A 377 -1.05 9.92 20.18
N VAL A 378 -2.04 9.15 19.74
CA VAL A 378 -2.17 8.70 18.33
C VAL A 378 -2.41 9.86 17.35
N LEU A 379 -3.05 10.94 17.80
CA LEU A 379 -3.24 12.14 16.99
C LEU A 379 -1.90 12.82 16.68
N ALA A 380 -0.99 12.88 17.66
CA ALA A 380 0.34 13.45 17.46
C ALA A 380 1.18 12.59 16.49
N VAL A 381 1.04 11.26 16.53
CA VAL A 381 1.67 10.37 15.56
C VAL A 381 1.15 10.61 14.13
N ALA A 382 -0.16 10.75 13.97
CA ALA A 382 -0.75 11.11 12.68
C ALA A 382 -0.27 12.50 12.19
N ALA A 383 -0.16 13.48 13.11
CA ALA A 383 0.38 14.80 12.78
C ALA A 383 1.85 14.74 12.34
N VAL A 384 2.68 13.88 12.97
CA VAL A 384 4.06 13.64 12.54
C VAL A 384 4.12 13.05 11.14
N GLN A 385 3.27 12.07 10.81
CA GLN A 385 3.20 11.50 9.46
C GLN A 385 2.92 12.59 8.41
N VAL A 386 1.93 13.45 8.68
CA VAL A 386 1.59 14.59 7.82
C VAL A 386 2.77 15.53 7.69
N ALA A 387 3.36 15.97 8.81
CA ALA A 387 4.50 16.89 8.81
C ALA A 387 5.72 16.32 8.08
N ALA A 388 6.04 15.04 8.29
CA ALA A 388 7.16 14.37 7.65
C ALA A 388 7.00 14.34 6.12
N VAL A 389 5.83 13.93 5.63
CA VAL A 389 5.54 13.93 4.19
C VAL A 389 5.56 15.34 3.60
N TRP A 390 4.83 16.28 4.20
CA TRP A 390 4.68 17.63 3.65
C TRP A 390 5.96 18.47 3.72
N SER A 391 6.87 18.17 4.67
CA SER A 391 8.21 18.76 4.67
C SER A 391 9.07 18.30 3.47
N LEU A 392 8.80 17.11 2.92
CA LEU A 392 9.55 16.55 1.79
C LEU A 392 8.94 16.88 0.44
N VAL A 393 7.65 17.18 0.34
CA VAL A 393 7.01 17.61 -0.90
C VAL A 393 7.80 18.75 -1.60
N PRO A 394 8.15 19.88 -0.94
CA PRO A 394 8.93 20.93 -1.59
C PRO A 394 10.35 20.46 -1.97
N VAL A 395 10.98 19.62 -1.14
CA VAL A 395 12.32 19.05 -1.42
C VAL A 395 12.29 18.15 -2.65
N ALA A 396 11.32 17.25 -2.74
CA ALA A 396 11.13 16.35 -3.86
C ALA A 396 10.82 17.12 -5.16
N TRP A 397 9.99 18.16 -5.08
CA TRP A 397 9.73 19.04 -6.21
C TRP A 397 10.99 19.77 -6.67
N TRP A 398 11.79 20.30 -5.74
CA TRP A 398 13.06 20.94 -6.06
C TRP A 398 14.06 19.98 -6.70
N VAL A 399 14.13 18.73 -6.23
CA VAL A 399 14.94 17.67 -6.85
C VAL A 399 14.47 17.40 -8.27
N LEU A 400 13.16 17.32 -8.53
CA LEU A 400 12.62 17.19 -9.89
C LEU A 400 12.99 18.39 -10.77
N ALA A 401 12.88 19.61 -10.24
CA ALA A 401 13.15 20.84 -10.96
C ALA A 401 14.62 20.93 -11.40
N ARG A 402 15.55 20.60 -10.48
CA ARG A 402 16.99 20.52 -10.78
C ARG A 402 17.35 19.46 -11.83
N ARG A 403 16.47 18.50 -12.09
CA ARG A 403 16.66 17.44 -13.09
C ARG A 403 15.84 17.68 -14.37
N GLY A 404 15.18 18.83 -14.50
CA GLY A 404 14.37 19.15 -15.67
C GLY A 404 13.12 18.29 -15.80
N LEU A 405 12.60 17.76 -14.68
CA LEU A 405 11.43 16.86 -14.65
C LEU A 405 10.18 17.53 -14.07
N ALA A 406 10.34 18.62 -13.32
CA ALA A 406 9.23 19.23 -12.59
C ALA A 406 8.29 20.01 -13.51
N PRO A 407 6.97 19.92 -13.31
CA PRO A 407 6.05 20.90 -13.87
C PRO A 407 6.32 22.28 -13.27
N PRO A 408 6.03 23.38 -14.00
CA PRO A 408 6.24 24.72 -13.50
C PRO A 408 5.42 24.98 -12.22
N PRO A 409 5.95 25.74 -11.25
CA PRO A 409 5.32 25.91 -9.94
C PRO A 409 3.95 26.60 -10.05
N ALA A 410 3.80 27.54 -10.99
CA ALA A 410 2.52 28.20 -11.27
C ALA A 410 1.41 27.20 -11.68
N ARG A 411 1.78 26.10 -12.36
CA ARG A 411 0.84 25.03 -12.71
C ARG A 411 0.44 24.23 -11.48
N LEU A 412 1.37 23.91 -10.57
CA LEU A 412 1.04 23.24 -9.31
C LEU A 412 0.12 24.05 -8.42
N VAL A 413 0.36 25.37 -8.29
CA VAL A 413 -0.53 26.25 -7.51
C VAL A 413 -1.93 26.28 -8.12
N ARG A 414 -2.04 26.28 -9.45
CA ARG A 414 -3.33 26.21 -10.14
C ARG A 414 -4.07 24.89 -9.86
N MET A 415 -3.38 23.76 -9.97
CA MET A 415 -3.93 22.43 -9.66
C MET A 415 -4.39 22.35 -8.20
N ALA A 416 -3.54 22.77 -7.26
CA ALA A 416 -3.87 22.76 -5.84
C ALA A 416 -5.09 23.65 -5.55
N ARG A 417 -5.18 24.84 -6.15
CA ARG A 417 -6.34 25.72 -6.02
C ARG A 417 -7.62 25.06 -6.55
N GLY A 418 -7.58 24.39 -7.71
CA GLY A 418 -8.73 23.68 -8.27
C GLY A 418 -9.26 22.59 -7.34
N VAL A 419 -8.35 21.78 -6.79
CA VAL A 419 -8.66 20.72 -5.82
C VAL A 419 -9.20 21.28 -4.51
N LEU A 420 -8.60 22.35 -3.98
CA LEU A 420 -9.07 23.01 -2.77
C LEU A 420 -10.46 23.61 -2.94
N LEU A 421 -10.73 24.28 -4.07
CA LEU A 421 -12.07 24.80 -4.36
C LEU A 421 -13.10 23.67 -4.47
N ALA A 422 -12.77 22.58 -5.16
CA ALA A 422 -13.66 21.42 -5.26
C ALA A 422 -13.89 20.75 -3.88
N ALA A 423 -12.87 20.67 -3.03
CA ALA A 423 -12.99 20.18 -1.66
C ALA A 423 -13.86 21.11 -0.80
N CYS A 424 -13.74 22.43 -0.93
CA CYS A 424 -14.62 23.39 -0.25
C CYS A 424 -16.07 23.26 -0.72
N CYS A 425 -16.32 23.08 -2.02
CA CYS A 425 -17.67 22.79 -2.52
C CYS A 425 -18.23 21.48 -1.95
N CYS A 426 -17.40 20.45 -1.86
CA CYS A 426 -17.77 19.17 -1.25
C CYS A 426 -18.07 19.31 0.25
N ALA A 427 -17.29 20.12 0.98
CA ALA A 427 -17.54 20.41 2.39
C ALA A 427 -18.84 21.21 2.59
N ALA A 428 -19.11 22.19 1.73
CA ALA A 428 -20.38 22.92 1.74
C ALA A 428 -21.58 22.00 1.44
N LEU A 429 -21.42 21.07 0.48
CA LEU A 429 -22.43 20.05 0.20
C LEU A 429 -22.65 19.13 1.41
N SER A 430 -21.58 18.69 2.08
CA SER A 430 -21.66 17.88 3.30
C SER A 430 -22.41 18.59 4.42
N PHE A 431 -22.21 19.90 4.59
CA PHE A 431 -22.93 20.70 5.58
C PHE A 431 -24.43 20.79 5.24
N VAL A 432 -24.78 20.94 3.97
CA VAL A 432 -26.19 20.95 3.53
C VAL A 432 -26.87 19.60 3.72
N LEU A 433 -26.12 18.51 3.54
CA LEU A 433 -26.59 17.13 3.70
C LEU A 433 -26.58 16.66 5.16
N ASP A 434 -26.14 17.48 6.11
CA ASP A 434 -26.07 17.08 7.51
C ASP A 434 -27.47 16.71 8.05
N GLY A 435 -27.56 15.56 8.70
CA GLY A 435 -28.82 14.97 9.15
C GLY A 435 -29.71 14.32 8.06
N TRP A 436 -29.36 14.39 6.77
CA TRP A 436 -30.17 13.77 5.71
C TRP A 436 -30.02 12.24 5.65
N PHE A 437 -28.87 11.73 6.06
CA PHE A 437 -28.56 10.31 6.04
C PHE A 437 -28.58 9.72 7.44
N ALA A 438 -29.17 8.53 7.57
CA ALA A 438 -29.19 7.80 8.83
C ALA A 438 -27.76 7.56 9.35
N ALA A 439 -27.56 7.68 10.66
CA ALA A 439 -26.32 7.32 11.37
C ALA A 439 -26.11 5.78 11.40
N SER A 440 -26.05 5.18 10.22
CA SER A 440 -25.92 3.76 9.95
C SER A 440 -24.86 3.53 8.88
N ALA A 441 -24.36 2.30 8.77
CA ALA A 441 -23.34 1.97 7.77
C ALA A 441 -23.85 2.23 6.34
N GLY A 442 -25.11 1.91 6.07
CA GLY A 442 -25.75 2.19 4.79
C GLY A 442 -25.84 3.69 4.51
N GLY A 443 -26.21 4.50 5.51
CA GLY A 443 -26.28 5.95 5.37
C GLY A 443 -24.91 6.58 5.04
N ALA A 444 -23.86 6.17 5.75
CA ALA A 444 -22.49 6.64 5.48
C ALA A 444 -21.98 6.28 4.07
N VAL A 445 -22.34 5.10 3.55
CA VAL A 445 -21.99 4.71 2.17
C VAL A 445 -22.71 5.58 1.14
N VAL A 446 -24.02 5.80 1.32
CA VAL A 446 -24.81 6.63 0.40
C VAL A 446 -24.32 8.08 0.40
N GLU A 447 -24.08 8.64 1.58
CA GLU A 447 -23.49 9.98 1.74
C GLU A 447 -22.12 10.08 1.07
N GLY A 448 -21.23 9.12 1.30
CA GLY A 448 -19.93 9.08 0.63
C GLY A 448 -20.05 9.05 -0.89
N PHE A 449 -21.01 8.29 -1.43
CA PHE A 449 -21.25 8.27 -2.88
C PHE A 449 -21.74 9.62 -3.40
N VAL A 450 -22.66 10.28 -2.68
CA VAL A 450 -23.16 11.62 -3.01
C VAL A 450 -22.03 12.64 -2.96
N LEU A 451 -21.17 12.60 -1.94
CA LEU A 451 -20.01 13.50 -1.82
C LEU A 451 -18.98 13.27 -2.92
N VAL A 452 -18.72 12.01 -3.32
CA VAL A 452 -17.84 11.72 -4.47
C VAL A 452 -18.41 12.30 -5.77
N LEU A 453 -19.72 12.15 -6.01
CA LEU A 453 -20.38 12.74 -7.18
C LEU A 453 -20.37 14.27 -7.13
N GLY A 454 -20.61 14.85 -5.95
CA GLY A 454 -20.55 16.29 -5.72
C GLY A 454 -19.15 16.86 -5.97
N TYR A 455 -18.12 16.18 -5.46
CA TYR A 455 -16.73 16.54 -5.73
C TYR A 455 -16.41 16.46 -7.23
N ALA A 456 -16.81 15.36 -7.90
CA ALA A 456 -16.59 15.21 -9.33
C ALA A 456 -17.28 16.33 -10.13
N ALA A 457 -18.52 16.68 -9.78
CA ALA A 457 -19.23 17.79 -10.40
C ALA A 457 -18.54 19.13 -10.16
N ALA A 458 -18.04 19.38 -8.94
CA ALA A 458 -17.29 20.59 -8.61
C ALA A 458 -16.01 20.69 -9.46
N VAL A 459 -15.24 19.60 -9.59
CA VAL A 459 -14.04 19.54 -10.44
C VAL A 459 -14.36 19.84 -11.91
N LEU A 460 -15.49 19.36 -12.44
CA LEU A 460 -15.89 19.68 -13.82
C LEU A 460 -16.06 21.18 -14.07
N VAL A 461 -16.40 21.94 -13.02
CA VAL A 461 -16.62 23.39 -13.08
C VAL A 461 -15.33 24.16 -12.74
N THR A 462 -14.64 23.78 -11.67
CA THR A 462 -13.48 24.50 -11.12
C THR A 462 -12.17 24.19 -11.83
N ASP A 463 -12.05 23.02 -12.46
CA ASP A 463 -10.81 22.54 -13.08
C ASP A 463 -11.04 21.89 -14.45
N ARG A 464 -11.42 22.73 -15.43
CA ARG A 464 -11.62 22.28 -16.82
C ARG A 464 -10.35 21.71 -17.45
N ASP A 465 -9.16 22.12 -16.98
CA ASP A 465 -7.88 21.62 -17.46
C ASP A 465 -7.66 20.17 -17.00
N ALA A 466 -8.02 19.82 -15.75
CA ALA A 466 -7.99 18.44 -15.27
C ALA A 466 -8.82 17.50 -16.14
N VAL A 467 -10.04 17.93 -16.49
CA VAL A 467 -10.97 17.13 -17.30
C VAL A 467 -10.42 16.89 -18.70
N ARG A 468 -9.78 17.91 -19.30
CA ARG A 468 -9.13 17.78 -20.61
C ARG A 468 -7.96 16.81 -20.56
N GLU A 469 -7.09 16.95 -19.56
CA GLU A 469 -5.92 16.08 -19.39
C GLU A 469 -6.31 14.62 -19.10
N LEU A 470 -7.33 14.38 -18.27
CA LEU A 470 -7.85 13.03 -18.01
C LEU A 470 -8.44 12.37 -19.27
N ARG A 471 -9.03 13.16 -20.17
CA ARG A 471 -9.52 12.66 -21.48
C ARG A 471 -8.37 12.32 -22.43
N GLU A 472 -7.27 13.05 -22.37
CA GLU A 472 -6.06 12.77 -23.16
C GLU A 472 -5.34 11.51 -22.67
N VAL A 473 -5.30 11.26 -21.36
CA VAL A 473 -4.70 10.02 -20.81
C VAL A 473 -5.44 8.75 -21.29
N ARG A 474 -6.71 8.87 -21.72
CA ARG A 474 -7.51 7.77 -22.27
C ARG A 474 -7.23 7.48 -23.75
N ARG A 475 -6.63 8.43 -24.49
CA ARG A 475 -6.29 8.30 -25.92
C ARG A 475 -4.85 7.82 -26.08
#